data_AF-A0A4R4XMZ5-F1
#
_entry.id   AF-A0A4R4XMZ5-F1
#
_cell.length_a   1.000
_cell.length_b   1.000
_cell.length_c   1.000
_cell.angle_alpha   90.00
_cell.angle_beta   90.00
_cell.angle_gamma   90.00
#
_symmetry.space_group_name_H-M   'P 1'
#
loop_
_entity.id
_entity.type
_entity.pdbx_description
1 polymer ?
#
loop_
_entity_poly.entity_id
_entity_poly.type
_entity_poly.pdbx_seq_one_letter_code
_entity_poly.pdbx_strand_id
1 'polypeptide(L)'
;MNHVLYDAPGPRAVVRNRIADVVVVAVLVAAIGWIIYRLYDSGQFELRRWEQFQYIAIQHQLLEGLWNTLRAAGIAAVLAIVFGAVFASARISDHAWVRAPATVVVETFRAVPMLILMFFFYYG
;
A
#
# COMPACT_ATOMS: atom_id res chain seq x y z
N MET A 1 13.37 -26.54 21.14
CA MET A 1 12.74 -26.05 19.90
C MET A 1 13.60 -26.54 18.75
N ASN A 2 13.15 -27.59 18.04
CA ASN A 2 13.98 -28.33 17.10
C ASN A 2 14.21 -27.56 15.80
N HIS A 3 15.46 -27.15 15.61
CA HIS A 3 16.03 -26.39 14.51
C HIS A 3 16.46 -27.37 13.39
N VAL A 4 15.49 -28.01 12.72
CA VAL A 4 15.76 -29.09 11.74
C VAL A 4 15.63 -28.63 10.28
N LEU A 5 15.12 -27.42 10.03
CA LEU A 5 14.98 -26.85 8.67
C LEU A 5 15.90 -25.67 8.37
N TYR A 6 16.59 -25.15 9.39
CA TYR A 6 17.62 -24.14 9.24
C TYR A 6 18.91 -24.78 9.74
N ASP A 7 20.01 -24.63 9.02
CA ASP A 7 21.32 -24.96 9.59
C ASP A 7 21.74 -23.78 10.47
N ALA A 8 22.18 -24.06 11.70
CA ALA A 8 22.70 -23.01 12.57
C ALA A 8 23.92 -22.39 11.87
N PRO A 9 23.97 -21.05 11.69
CA PRO A 9 25.06 -20.42 10.98
C PRO A 9 26.39 -20.74 11.68
N GLY A 10 27.33 -21.34 10.95
CA GLY A 10 28.65 -21.64 11.48
C GLY A 10 29.43 -20.37 11.88
N PRO A 11 30.56 -20.50 12.60
CA PRO A 11 31.28 -19.35 13.16
C PRO A 11 31.66 -18.27 12.13
N ARG A 12 32.07 -18.68 10.92
CA ARG A 12 32.37 -17.75 9.82
C ARG A 12 31.11 -17.09 9.24
N ALA A 13 29.98 -17.80 9.20
CA ALA A 13 28.71 -17.26 8.73
C ALA A 13 28.18 -16.20 9.71
N VAL A 14 28.33 -16.41 11.02
CA VAL A 14 27.96 -15.42 12.04
C VAL A 14 28.73 -14.11 11.86
N VAL A 15 30.05 -14.18 11.64
CA VAL A 15 30.88 -12.98 11.43
C VAL A 15 30.47 -12.26 10.13
N ARG A 16 30.29 -12.99 9.03
CA ARG A 16 29.86 -12.39 7.76
C ARG A 16 28.49 -11.72 7.88
N ASN A 17 27.54 -12.36 8.55
CA ASN A 17 26.21 -11.79 8.76
C ASN A 17 26.29 -10.53 9.61
N ARG A 18 27.08 -10.51 10.69
CA ARG A 18 27.29 -9.29 11.49
C ARG A 18 27.90 -8.15 10.67
N ILE A 19 28.86 -8.44 9.79
CA ILE A 19 29.44 -7.43 8.90
C ILE A 19 28.37 -6.92 7.94
N ALA A 20 27.60 -7.82 7.31
CA ALA A 20 26.51 -7.44 6.41
C ALA A 20 25.47 -6.57 7.12
N ASP A 21 25.06 -6.95 8.33
CA ASP A 21 24.12 -6.18 9.16
C ASP A 21 24.66 -4.78 9.46
N VAL A 22 25.92 -4.68 9.90
CA VAL A 22 26.58 -3.39 10.17
C VAL A 22 26.64 -2.53 8.90
N VAL A 23 26.99 -3.12 7.76
CA VAL A 23 27.04 -2.40 6.48
C VAL A 23 25.65 -1.92 6.07
N VAL A 24 24.63 -2.76 6.17
CA VAL A 24 23.24 -2.39 5.83
C VAL A 24 22.76 -1.25 6.72
N VAL A 25 22.99 -1.35 8.03
CA VAL A 25 22.63 -0.29 8.98
C VAL A 25 23.39 1.00 8.67
N ALA A 26 24.69 0.93 8.38
CA ALA A 26 25.48 2.10 8.02
C ALA A 26 24.98 2.77 6.74
N VAL A 27 24.63 1.98 5.71
CA VAL A 27 24.06 2.48 4.46
C VAL A 27 22.70 3.13 4.71
N LEU A 28 21.83 2.53 5.51
CA LEU A 28 20.53 3.10 5.85
C LEU A 28 20.67 4.42 6.61
N VAL A 29 21.57 4.48 7.60
CA VAL A 29 21.85 5.71 8.36
C VAL A 29 22.40 6.80 7.44
N ALA A 30 23.32 6.46 6.53
CA ALA A 30 23.83 7.41 5.54
C ALA A 30 22.74 7.91 4.59
N ALA A 31 21.86 7.02 4.11
CA ALA A 31 20.73 7.39 3.24
C ALA A 31 19.74 8.31 3.96
N ILE A 32 19.37 8.00 5.21
CA ILE A 32 18.50 8.85 6.03
C ILE A 32 19.16 10.21 6.28
N GLY A 33 20.44 10.22 6.66
CA GLY A 33 21.20 11.46 6.86
C GLY A 33 21.25 12.32 5.60
N TRP A 34 21.46 11.70 4.44
CA TRP A 34 21.43 12.37 3.14
C TRP A 34 20.06 12.96 2.80
N ILE A 35 18.96 12.22 3.07
CA ILE A 35 17.59 12.71 2.88
C ILE A 35 17.33 13.92 3.79
N ILE A 36 17.68 13.84 5.08
CA ILE A 36 17.51 14.95 6.03
C ILE A 36 18.32 16.17 5.59
N TYR A 37 19.58 15.97 5.19
CA TYR A 37 20.42 17.03 4.66
C TYR A 37 19.77 17.69 3.44
N ARG A 38 19.21 16.91 2.52
CA ARG A 38 18.53 17.44 1.34
C ARG A 38 17.25 18.20 1.67
N LEU A 39 16.48 17.74 2.65
CA LEU A 39 15.30 18.45 3.16
C LEU A 39 15.69 19.78 3.82
N TYR A 40 16.80 19.80 4.56
CA TYR A 40 17.35 21.00 5.15
C TYR A 40 17.83 22.01 4.09
N ASP A 41 18.65 21.55 3.14
CA ASP A 41 19.16 22.36 2.02
C ASP A 41 18.06 22.93 1.12
N SER A 42 16.96 22.18 0.96
CA SER A 42 15.77 22.66 0.22
C SER A 42 14.83 23.56 1.03
N GLY A 43 15.22 23.93 2.26
CA GLY A 43 14.46 24.83 3.13
C GLY A 43 13.16 24.24 3.66
N GLN A 44 13.01 22.92 3.69
CA GLN A 44 11.75 22.29 4.11
C GLN A 44 11.49 22.46 5.61
N PHE A 45 12.53 22.71 6.42
CA PHE A 45 12.40 22.98 7.85
C PHE A 45 12.22 24.47 8.18
N GLU A 46 12.09 25.36 7.19
CA GLU A 46 11.79 26.78 7.42
C GLU A 46 10.40 26.98 8.01
N LEU A 47 10.29 27.74 9.11
CA LEU A 47 9.02 27.99 9.81
C LEU A 47 7.91 28.49 8.87
N ARG A 48 8.26 29.38 7.94
CA ARG A 48 7.34 29.96 6.94
C ARG A 48 6.60 28.92 6.10
N ARG A 49 7.21 27.75 5.81
CA ARG A 49 6.52 26.68 5.07
C ARG A 49 5.50 25.94 5.94
N TRP A 50 5.77 25.84 7.24
CA TRP A 50 4.91 25.15 8.20
C TRP A 50 3.77 26.03 8.74
N GLU A 51 3.93 27.35 8.71
CA GLU A 51 2.86 28.32 9.03
C GLU A 51 1.60 28.08 8.20
N GLN A 52 1.73 27.52 6.99
CA GLN A 52 0.59 27.18 6.14
C GLN A 52 -0.42 26.25 6.84
N PHE A 53 0.05 25.30 7.65
CA PHE A 53 -0.82 24.38 8.39
C PHE A 53 -1.57 25.03 9.56
N GLN A 54 -1.20 26.26 9.95
CA GLN A 54 -1.92 27.04 10.96
C GLN A 54 -3.16 27.75 10.37
N TYR A 55 -3.25 27.89 9.05
CA TYR A 55 -4.43 28.47 8.42
C TYR A 55 -5.63 27.53 8.51
N ILE A 56 -6.70 28.03 9.10
CA ILE A 56 -7.97 27.30 9.29
C ILE A 56 -8.51 26.75 7.96
N ALA A 57 -8.38 27.50 6.87
CA ALA A 57 -8.79 27.07 5.54
C ALA A 57 -8.07 25.78 5.08
N ILE A 58 -6.75 25.68 5.33
CA ILE A 58 -5.96 24.49 4.97
C ILE A 58 -6.35 23.31 5.84
N GLN A 59 -6.57 23.53 7.14
CA GLN A 59 -7.03 22.46 8.04
C GLN A 59 -8.40 21.90 7.61
N HIS A 60 -9.33 22.77 7.21
CA HIS A 60 -10.62 22.33 6.67
C HIS A 60 -10.47 21.55 5.37
N GLN A 61 -9.62 21.99 4.43
CA GLN A 61 -9.37 21.25 3.19
C GLN A 61 -8.77 19.87 3.45
N LEU A 62 -7.84 19.75 4.40
CA LEU A 62 -7.26 18.46 4.79
C LEU A 62 -8.32 17.54 5.42
N LEU A 63 -9.15 18.07 6.32
CA LEU A 63 -10.24 17.32 6.94
C LEU A 63 -11.31 16.90 5.93
N GLU A 64 -11.66 17.78 5.00
CA GLU A 64 -12.60 17.49 3.93
C GLU A 64 -12.05 16.42 2.97
N GLY A 65 -10.78 16.53 2.58
CA GLY A 65 -10.11 15.53 1.76
C GLY A 65 -10.05 14.16 2.44
N LEU A 66 -9.75 14.13 3.75
CA LEU A 66 -9.79 12.93 4.57
C LEU A 66 -11.20 12.34 4.59
N TRP A 67 -12.22 13.17 4.86
CA TRP A 67 -13.61 12.73 4.93
C TRP A 67 -14.10 12.17 3.59
N ASN A 68 -13.77 12.83 2.49
CA ASN A 68 -14.09 12.37 1.14
C ASN A 68 -13.45 11.02 0.83
N THR A 69 -12.19 10.82 1.24
CA THR A 69 -11.48 9.54 1.10
C THR A 69 -12.16 8.43 1.91
N LEU A 70 -12.48 8.70 3.17
CA LEU A 70 -13.15 7.73 4.04
C LEU A 70 -14.55 7.39 3.52
N ARG A 71 -15.31 8.39 3.05
CA ARG A 71 -16.63 8.20 2.46
C ARG A 71 -16.56 7.34 1.20
N ALA A 72 -15.64 7.65 0.28
CA ALA A 72 -15.46 6.88 -0.94
C ALA A 72 -15.03 5.44 -0.64
N ALA A 73 -14.03 5.26 0.24
CA ALA A 73 -13.55 3.95 0.67
C ALA A 73 -14.65 3.13 1.36
N GLY A 74 -15.44 3.75 2.24
CA GLY A 74 -16.54 3.10 2.95
C GLY A 74 -17.63 2.60 2.00
N ILE A 75 -18.09 3.45 1.08
CA ILE A 75 -19.09 3.07 0.07
C ILE A 75 -18.54 1.95 -0.83
N ALA A 76 -17.32 2.11 -1.33
CA ALA A 76 -16.67 1.11 -2.19
C ALA A 76 -16.50 -0.24 -1.46
N ALA A 77 -16.11 -0.23 -0.19
CA ALA A 77 -15.93 -1.44 0.61
C ALA A 77 -17.26 -2.19 0.80
N VAL A 78 -18.34 -1.50 1.16
CA VAL A 78 -19.67 -2.12 1.31
C VAL A 78 -20.12 -2.75 -0.01
N LEU A 79 -20.01 -2.02 -1.12
CA LEU A 79 -20.36 -2.54 -2.44
C LEU A 79 -19.48 -3.73 -2.84
N ALA A 80 -18.17 -3.66 -2.59
CA ALA A 80 -17.23 -4.73 -2.89
C ALA A 80 -17.51 -6.00 -2.07
N ILE A 81 -17.92 -5.87 -0.80
CA ILE A 81 -18.31 -7.02 0.02
C ILE A 81 -19.57 -7.67 -0.54
N VAL A 82 -20.60 -6.89 -0.87
CA VAL A 82 -21.85 -7.43 -1.43
C VAL A 82 -21.59 -8.10 -2.77
N PHE A 83 -20.88 -7.41 -3.67
CA PHE A 83 -20.50 -7.94 -4.97
C PHE A 83 -19.64 -9.21 -4.83
N GLY A 84 -18.61 -9.15 -4.00
CA GLY A 84 -17.72 -10.28 -3.72
C GLY A 84 -18.47 -11.48 -3.16
N ALA A 85 -19.39 -11.28 -2.22
CA ALA A 85 -20.19 -12.35 -1.64
C ALA A 85 -21.09 -13.04 -2.68
N VAL A 86 -21.74 -12.26 -3.55
CA VAL A 86 -22.58 -12.79 -4.64
C VAL A 86 -21.75 -13.62 -5.61
N PHE A 87 -20.65 -13.06 -6.12
CA PHE A 87 -19.83 -13.73 -7.13
C PHE A 87 -19.00 -14.90 -6.58
N ALA A 88 -18.56 -14.83 -5.32
CA ALA A 88 -17.91 -15.95 -4.65
C ALA A 88 -18.88 -17.12 -4.46
N SER A 89 -20.12 -16.83 -4.05
CA SER A 89 -21.17 -17.86 -3.91
C SER A 89 -21.52 -18.47 -5.26
N ALA A 90 -21.67 -17.65 -6.31
CA ALA A 90 -21.95 -18.11 -7.67
C ALA A 90 -20.82 -19.00 -8.24
N ARG A 91 -19.56 -18.72 -7.87
CA ARG A 91 -18.40 -19.54 -8.27
C ARG A 91 -18.40 -20.96 -7.70
N ILE A 92 -19.03 -21.18 -6.54
CA ILE A 92 -19.11 -22.50 -5.90
C ILE A 92 -20.26 -23.34 -6.48
N SER A 93 -21.19 -22.72 -7.22
CA SER A 93 -22.35 -23.42 -7.81
C SER A 93 -21.92 -24.63 -8.65
N ASP A 94 -22.64 -25.75 -8.52
CA ASP A 94 -22.44 -26.95 -9.35
C ASP A 94 -22.78 -26.70 -10.83
N HIS A 95 -23.67 -25.73 -11.08
CA HIS A 95 -24.15 -25.37 -12.40
C HIS A 95 -23.09 -24.57 -13.18
N ALA A 96 -22.53 -25.20 -14.22
CA ALA A 96 -21.50 -24.58 -15.05
C ALA A 96 -21.91 -23.22 -15.66
N TRP A 97 -23.20 -23.05 -15.99
CA TRP A 97 -23.74 -21.82 -16.57
C TRP A 97 -23.81 -20.64 -15.59
N VAL A 98 -23.77 -20.89 -14.27
CA VAL A 98 -23.68 -19.86 -13.23
C VAL A 98 -22.22 -19.61 -12.85
N ARG A 99 -21.45 -20.70 -12.70
CA ARG A 99 -20.05 -20.65 -12.27
C ARG A 99 -19.12 -20.00 -13.30
N ALA A 100 -19.32 -20.28 -14.58
CA ALA A 100 -18.42 -19.78 -15.63
C ALA A 100 -18.51 -18.24 -15.80
N PRO A 101 -19.69 -17.61 -15.93
CA PRO A 101 -19.78 -16.15 -15.97
C PRO A 101 -19.22 -15.48 -14.71
N ALA A 102 -19.51 -16.04 -13.53
CA ALA A 102 -18.98 -15.51 -12.27
C ALA A 102 -17.44 -15.55 -12.22
N THR A 103 -16.85 -16.61 -12.76
CA THR A 103 -15.39 -16.74 -12.89
C THR A 103 -14.82 -15.69 -13.82
N VAL A 104 -15.41 -15.48 -14.99
CA VAL A 104 -14.95 -14.47 -15.96
C VAL A 104 -14.97 -13.07 -15.34
N VAL A 105 -16.06 -12.70 -14.67
CA VAL A 105 -16.18 -11.40 -14.00
C VAL A 105 -15.08 -11.21 -12.97
N VAL A 106 -14.93 -12.15 -12.02
CA VAL A 106 -13.94 -12.04 -10.94
C VAL A 106 -12.51 -11.97 -11.46
N GLU A 107 -12.13 -12.84 -12.41
CA GLU A 107 -10.78 -12.83 -12.96
C GLU A 107 -10.50 -11.56 -13.78
N THR A 108 -11.47 -11.04 -14.52
CA THR A 108 -11.30 -9.80 -15.30
C THR A 108 -11.01 -8.62 -14.38
N PHE A 109 -11.82 -8.40 -13.35
CA PHE A 109 -11.59 -7.29 -12.41
C PHE A 109 -10.28 -7.43 -11.62
N ARG A 110 -9.79 -8.66 -11.40
CA ARG A 110 -8.50 -8.91 -10.74
C ARG A 110 -7.30 -8.74 -11.68
N ALA A 111 -7.47 -9.03 -12.96
CA ALA A 111 -6.42 -8.93 -13.96
C ALA A 111 -6.25 -7.50 -14.49
N VAL A 112 -7.33 -6.71 -14.56
CA VAL A 112 -7.27 -5.33 -15.05
C VAL A 112 -6.69 -4.41 -13.97
N PRO A 113 -5.64 -3.63 -14.28
CA PRO A 113 -5.13 -2.62 -13.36
C PRO A 113 -6.20 -1.58 -12.99
N MET A 114 -6.35 -1.33 -11.68
CA MET A 114 -7.32 -0.35 -11.17
C MET A 114 -7.17 1.04 -11.80
N LEU A 115 -5.94 1.46 -12.09
CA LEU A 115 -5.66 2.75 -12.73
C LEU A 115 -6.32 2.87 -14.11
N ILE A 116 -6.34 1.77 -14.89
CA ILE A 116 -6.98 1.74 -16.22
C ILE A 116 -8.50 1.86 -16.06
N LEU A 117 -9.10 1.15 -15.10
CA LEU A 117 -10.53 1.26 -14.82
C LEU A 117 -10.91 2.68 -14.42
N MET A 118 -10.12 3.32 -13.55
CA MET A 118 -10.37 4.72 -13.15
C MET A 118 -10.36 5.65 -14.36
N PHE A 119 -9.37 5.52 -15.26
CA PHE A 119 -9.33 6.34 -16.47
C PHE A 119 -10.48 6.05 -17.42
N PHE A 120 -10.85 4.78 -17.60
CA PHE A 120 -11.99 4.41 -18.42
C PHE A 120 -13.30 5.03 -17.91
N PHE A 121 -13.56 4.98 -16.60
CA PHE A 121 -14.77 5.59 -16.03
C PHE A 121 -14.72 7.12 -15.96
N TYR A 122 -13.54 7.73 -15.92
CA TYR A 122 -13.38 9.19 -15.83
C TYR A 122 -13.38 9.88 -17.20
N TYR A 123 -12.77 9.27 -18.21
CA TYR A 123 -12.61 9.86 -19.56
C TYR A 123 -13.38 9.14 -20.66
N GLY A 124 -13.79 7.89 -20.44
CA GLY A 124 -14.50 7.06 -21.43
C GLY A 124 -15.99 7.35 -21.52
#